data_AF-A0AAJ1SC35-F1
#
_entry.id   AF-A0AAJ1SC35-F1
#
_cell.length_a   1.000
_cell.length_b   1.000
_cell.length_c   1.000
_cell.angle_alpha   90.00
_cell.angle_beta   90.00
_cell.angle_gamma   90.00
#
_symmetry.space_group_name_H-M   'P 1'
#
loop_
_entity.id
_entity.type
_entity.pdbx_description
1 polymer ?
#
loop_
_entity_poly.entity_id
_entity_poly.type
_entity_poly.pdbx_seq_one_letter_code
_entity_poly.pdbx_strand_id
1 'polypeptide(L)'
;MSGRLLTAGMLVLHGAELIVLIFAARVTAGLYAQSGLGGRLPTLLVVAAVLLVGWQTFGLVRGQKSLTVAGLAVQAAMLIAGIAVATQDLEAGSIGIALPTAILAGWGCLARTAREPAGPVRGTRSPALDSDRPILTTGQVDESWRPPPQPAEQNKTAKFALLAATIAVVLAALSAHGGIVFGLVILAVIFVPLERLFPLHPRRVLRQGWRTDLVHYLVNGAALKVGLIAAVIVSGGLLRALVPPPLRVAIASTPSWVQIVAGLAIAAVGDYAGHRAAHEIPLLWRFHRVHHSVREMDWLAANHLHPVDETFIRSAAVLPLYALGFGQVSLGAFVVLISLQAVFIHANVNLNLGPLRWLTATPQFHHWHHARDPRAHNSNFAGEFPLLDAIFGTLYLPAHSWPTHYGLDETEPTGYLRQLAWPLTAGLRHKTLRPAIPASLGS
;
A
#
# COMPACT_ATOMS: atom_id res chain seq x y z
N MET A 1 -13.54 -24.65 -7.31
CA MET A 1 -13.34 -25.25 -8.65
C MET A 1 -12.46 -26.49 -8.51
N SER A 2 -12.69 -27.56 -9.28
CA SER A 2 -11.74 -28.70 -9.29
C SER A 2 -10.37 -28.24 -9.79
N GLY A 3 -9.28 -28.88 -9.33
CA GLY A 3 -7.93 -28.48 -9.74
C GLY A 3 -7.72 -28.44 -11.25
N ARG A 4 -8.43 -29.29 -12.00
CA ARG A 4 -8.41 -29.31 -13.48
C ARG A 4 -9.03 -28.06 -14.11
N LEU A 5 -10.09 -27.51 -13.51
CA LEU A 5 -10.74 -26.27 -13.96
C LEU A 5 -9.87 -25.03 -13.69
N LEU A 6 -9.15 -25.02 -12.57
CA LEU A 6 -8.19 -23.95 -12.25
C LEU A 6 -7.01 -23.95 -13.23
N THR A 7 -6.43 -25.12 -13.50
CA THR A 7 -5.35 -25.28 -14.49
C THR A 7 -5.82 -24.90 -15.91
N ALA A 8 -7.03 -25.30 -16.30
CA ALA A 8 -7.61 -24.89 -17.58
C ALA A 8 -7.80 -23.36 -17.68
N GLY A 9 -8.28 -22.72 -16.61
CA GLY A 9 -8.41 -21.25 -16.54
C GLY A 9 -7.06 -20.53 -16.65
N MET A 10 -6.02 -21.03 -15.99
CA MET A 10 -4.66 -20.50 -16.09
C MET A 10 -4.07 -20.66 -17.50
N LEU A 11 -4.31 -21.80 -18.15
CA LEU A 11 -3.88 -22.04 -19.53
C LEU A 11 -4.52 -21.07 -20.53
N VAL A 12 -5.82 -20.79 -20.36
CA VAL A 12 -6.54 -19.83 -21.22
C VAL A 12 -5.99 -18.42 -21.03
N LEU A 13 -5.73 -17.99 -19.79
CA LEU A 13 -5.18 -16.67 -19.50
C LEU A 13 -3.76 -16.50 -20.06
N HIS A 14 -2.88 -17.49 -19.90
CA HIS A 14 -1.54 -17.41 -20.48
C HIS A 14 -1.55 -17.49 -22.02
N GLY A 15 -2.50 -18.23 -22.61
CA GLY A 15 -2.71 -18.21 -24.06
C GLY A 15 -3.10 -16.82 -24.56
N ALA A 16 -4.00 -16.13 -23.85
CA ALA A 16 -4.38 -14.76 -24.18
C ALA A 16 -3.21 -13.77 -23.99
N GLU A 17 -2.40 -13.91 -22.94
CA GLU A 17 -1.18 -13.12 -22.73
C GLU A 17 -0.16 -13.30 -23.87
N LEU A 18 0.03 -14.54 -24.34
CA LEU A 18 0.96 -14.83 -25.43
C LEU A 18 0.53 -14.13 -26.73
N ILE A 19 -0.77 -14.11 -27.02
CA ILE A 19 -1.34 -13.44 -28.20
C ILE A 19 -1.08 -11.93 -28.14
N VAL A 20 -1.29 -11.30 -26.97
CA VAL A 20 -1.02 -9.87 -26.74
C VAL A 20 0.46 -9.56 -26.94
N LEU A 21 1.35 -10.38 -26.41
CA LEU A 21 2.80 -10.16 -26.52
C LEU A 21 3.30 -10.35 -27.95
N ILE A 22 2.79 -11.34 -28.70
CA ILE A 22 3.11 -11.53 -30.12
C ILE A 22 2.63 -10.33 -30.95
N PHE A 23 1.44 -9.81 -30.66
CA PHE A 23 0.93 -8.61 -31.33
C PHE A 23 1.78 -7.37 -31.02
N ALA A 24 2.12 -7.15 -29.74
CA ALA A 24 3.03 -6.08 -29.33
C ALA A 24 4.42 -6.19 -29.99
N ALA A 25 4.94 -7.41 -30.17
CA ALA A 25 6.21 -7.65 -30.88
C ALA A 25 6.13 -7.20 -32.34
N ARG A 26 5.01 -7.49 -33.03
CA ARG A 26 4.79 -7.09 -34.44
C ARG A 26 4.69 -5.57 -34.59
N VAL A 27 3.92 -4.90 -33.72
CA VAL A 27 3.80 -3.44 -33.74
C VAL A 27 5.14 -2.77 -33.46
N THR A 28 5.87 -3.26 -32.46
CA THR A 28 7.23 -2.78 -32.14
C THR A 28 8.17 -2.97 -33.33
N ALA A 29 8.18 -4.15 -33.96
CA ALA A 29 9.02 -4.40 -35.13
C ALA A 29 8.68 -3.46 -36.31
N GLY A 30 7.39 -3.17 -36.53
CA GLY A 30 6.93 -2.24 -37.58
C GLY A 30 7.36 -0.79 -37.34
N LEU A 31 7.18 -0.28 -36.12
CA LEU A 31 7.57 1.08 -35.74
C LEU A 31 9.10 1.29 -35.80
N TYR A 32 9.88 0.26 -35.46
CA TYR A 32 11.34 0.33 -35.51
C TYR A 32 11.91 0.12 -36.92
N ALA A 33 11.24 -0.65 -37.78
CA ALA A 33 11.62 -0.78 -39.18
C ALA A 33 11.51 0.56 -39.94
N GLN A 34 10.55 1.42 -39.56
CA GLN A 34 10.35 2.74 -40.18
C GLN A 34 11.31 3.83 -39.68
N SER A 35 11.94 3.66 -38.52
CA SER A 35 12.75 4.70 -37.87
C SER A 35 14.27 4.56 -38.05
N GLY A 36 14.76 3.52 -38.73
CA GLY A 36 16.19 3.30 -39.02
C GLY A 36 17.08 3.05 -37.80
N LEU A 37 16.54 3.19 -36.58
CA LEU A 37 17.19 2.89 -35.31
C LEU A 37 17.11 1.38 -35.07
N GLY A 38 18.25 0.74 -34.83
CA GLY A 38 18.33 -0.71 -34.61
C GLY A 38 17.45 -1.19 -33.46
N GLY A 39 16.21 -1.58 -33.76
CA GLY A 39 15.15 -2.01 -32.83
C GLY A 39 15.39 -3.37 -32.17
N ARG A 40 16.65 -3.79 -32.03
CA ARG A 40 17.02 -5.11 -31.52
C ARG A 40 16.64 -5.28 -30.05
N LEU A 41 16.90 -4.27 -29.21
CA LEU A 41 16.70 -4.42 -27.77
C LEU A 41 15.21 -4.53 -27.34
N PRO A 42 14.29 -3.66 -27.81
CA PRO A 42 12.87 -3.80 -27.47
C PRO A 42 12.26 -5.09 -28.03
N THR A 43 12.63 -5.47 -29.26
CA THR A 43 12.18 -6.73 -29.87
C THR A 43 12.70 -7.93 -29.10
N LEU A 44 13.96 -7.93 -28.65
CA LEU A 44 14.53 -9.00 -27.82
C LEU A 44 13.85 -9.10 -26.45
N LEU A 45 13.47 -7.98 -25.83
CA LEU A 45 12.73 -7.97 -24.57
C LEU A 45 11.31 -8.55 -24.71
N VAL A 46 10.62 -8.23 -25.81
CA VAL A 46 9.30 -8.83 -26.09
C VAL A 46 9.43 -10.31 -26.47
N VAL A 47 10.49 -10.72 -27.19
CA VAL A 47 10.74 -12.15 -27.46
C VAL A 47 11.05 -12.91 -26.17
N ALA A 48 11.86 -12.33 -25.27
CA ALA A 48 12.10 -12.91 -23.95
C ALA A 48 10.80 -13.03 -23.12
N ALA A 49 9.86 -12.09 -23.28
CA ALA A 49 8.49 -12.17 -22.73
C ALA A 49 7.76 -13.42 -23.13
N VAL A 50 7.67 -13.62 -24.44
CA VAL A 50 6.93 -14.69 -25.07
C VAL A 50 7.51 -16.03 -24.62
N LEU A 51 8.84 -16.14 -24.56
CA LEU A 51 9.54 -17.33 -24.09
C LEU A 51 9.29 -17.60 -22.60
N LEU A 52 9.29 -16.57 -21.75
CA LEU A 52 9.06 -16.72 -20.31
C LEU A 52 7.62 -17.13 -19.99
N VAL A 53 6.63 -16.51 -20.65
CA VAL A 53 5.20 -16.89 -20.52
C VAL A 53 4.98 -18.31 -21.04
N GLY A 54 5.57 -18.66 -22.19
CA GLY A 54 5.53 -20.01 -22.75
C GLY A 54 6.15 -21.06 -21.81
N TRP A 55 7.29 -20.75 -21.20
CA TRP A 55 7.96 -21.62 -20.21
C TRP A 55 7.09 -21.89 -18.98
N GLN A 56 6.43 -20.85 -18.44
CA GLN A 56 5.54 -21.01 -17.29
C GLN A 56 4.27 -21.79 -17.64
N THR A 57 3.70 -21.54 -18.82
CA THR A 57 2.57 -22.30 -19.35
C THR A 57 2.92 -23.78 -19.46
N PHE A 58 4.13 -24.09 -19.94
CA PHE A 58 4.65 -25.45 -20.02
C PHE A 58 4.85 -26.11 -18.63
N GLY A 59 5.34 -25.35 -17.66
CA GLY A 59 5.46 -25.79 -16.26
C GLY A 59 4.11 -26.14 -15.61
N LEU A 60 3.07 -25.35 -15.89
CA LEU A 60 1.70 -25.62 -15.44
C LEU A 60 1.12 -26.88 -16.08
N VAL A 61 1.34 -27.12 -17.38
CA VAL A 61 0.92 -28.35 -18.07
C VAL A 61 1.60 -29.60 -17.49
N ARG A 62 2.85 -29.46 -17.01
CA ARG A 62 3.59 -30.53 -16.32
C ARG A 62 3.23 -30.72 -14.85
N GLY A 63 2.25 -29.97 -14.32
CA GLY A 63 1.71 -30.19 -12.97
C GLY A 63 2.34 -29.34 -11.86
N GLN A 64 3.06 -28.26 -12.17
CA GLN A 64 3.45 -27.27 -11.16
C GLN A 64 2.20 -26.57 -10.60
N LYS A 65 2.07 -26.51 -9.26
CA LYS A 65 0.88 -25.98 -8.56
C LYS A 65 0.98 -24.52 -8.10
N SER A 66 2.11 -23.84 -8.32
CA SER A 66 2.28 -22.43 -7.95
C SER A 66 3.21 -21.69 -8.91
N LEU A 67 2.87 -20.42 -9.17
CA LEU A 67 3.68 -19.48 -9.93
C LEU A 67 4.63 -18.74 -8.97
N THR A 68 5.87 -18.52 -9.37
CA THR A 68 6.82 -17.74 -8.57
C THR A 68 6.58 -16.24 -8.76
N VAL A 69 6.69 -15.49 -7.66
CA VAL A 69 6.43 -14.03 -7.55
C VAL A 69 7.21 -13.21 -8.58
N ALA A 70 8.43 -13.63 -8.91
CA ALA A 70 9.25 -13.02 -9.95
C ALA A 70 8.63 -13.16 -11.36
N GLY A 71 7.96 -14.28 -11.64
CA GLY A 71 7.28 -14.54 -12.91
C GLY A 71 6.10 -13.60 -13.14
N LEU A 72 5.26 -13.41 -12.12
CA LEU A 72 4.09 -12.53 -12.15
C LEU A 72 4.47 -11.05 -12.20
N ALA A 73 5.54 -10.63 -11.51
CA ALA A 73 6.03 -9.25 -11.55
C ALA A 73 6.61 -8.88 -12.93
N VAL A 74 7.36 -9.80 -13.53
CA VAL A 74 7.90 -9.65 -14.89
C VAL A 74 6.75 -9.66 -15.92
N GLN A 75 5.75 -10.52 -15.76
CA GLN A 75 4.53 -10.53 -16.59
C GLN A 75 3.72 -9.24 -16.48
N ALA A 76 3.50 -8.71 -15.28
CA ALA A 76 2.80 -7.45 -15.08
C ALA A 76 3.56 -6.28 -15.70
N ALA A 77 4.88 -6.20 -15.52
CA ALA A 77 5.72 -5.17 -16.13
C ALA A 77 5.67 -5.22 -17.67
N MET A 78 5.58 -6.42 -18.24
CA MET A 78 5.60 -6.63 -19.69
C MET A 78 4.22 -6.47 -20.33
N LEU A 79 3.15 -6.76 -19.58
CA LEU A 79 1.77 -6.40 -19.92
C LEU A 79 1.58 -4.88 -19.91
N ILE A 80 2.15 -4.18 -18.92
CA ILE A 80 2.15 -2.71 -18.83
C ILE A 80 2.95 -2.09 -19.98
N ALA A 81 4.11 -2.65 -20.32
CA ALA A 81 4.88 -2.23 -21.49
C ALA A 81 4.10 -2.49 -22.80
N GLY A 82 3.39 -3.61 -22.91
CA GLY A 82 2.52 -3.93 -24.05
C GLY A 82 1.34 -2.97 -24.20
N ILE A 83 0.72 -2.55 -23.10
CA ILE A 83 -0.32 -1.51 -23.09
C ILE A 83 0.27 -0.18 -23.61
N ALA A 84 1.44 0.22 -23.11
CA ALA A 84 2.10 1.47 -23.51
C ALA A 84 2.49 1.50 -25.00
N VAL A 85 2.84 0.35 -25.58
CA VAL A 85 3.12 0.20 -27.02
C VAL A 85 1.84 0.15 -27.84
N ALA A 86 0.79 -0.55 -27.38
CA ALA A 86 -0.49 -0.64 -28.08
C ALA A 86 -1.22 0.72 -28.15
N THR A 87 -1.01 1.60 -27.18
CA THR A 87 -1.58 2.97 -27.18
C THR A 87 -0.93 3.95 -28.15
N GLN A 88 0.05 3.51 -28.95
CA GLN A 88 0.62 4.31 -30.04
C GLN A 88 -0.23 4.29 -31.32
N ASP A 89 -1.21 3.37 -31.42
CA ASP A 89 -2.19 3.28 -32.52
C ASP A 89 -3.60 3.14 -31.92
N LEU A 90 -4.50 4.08 -32.25
CA LEU A 90 -5.82 4.21 -31.60
C LEU A 90 -6.78 3.05 -31.89
N GLU A 91 -6.69 2.39 -33.06
CA GLU A 91 -7.54 1.23 -33.36
C GLU A 91 -7.06 -0.02 -32.61
N ALA A 92 -5.73 -0.23 -32.54
CA ALA A 92 -5.14 -1.36 -31.83
C ALA A 92 -5.14 -1.20 -30.29
N GLY A 93 -5.06 0.05 -29.80
CA GLY A 93 -4.96 0.37 -28.38
C GLY A 93 -6.21 0.06 -27.55
N SER A 94 -7.39 0.07 -28.18
CA SER A 94 -8.65 -0.27 -27.50
C SER A 94 -8.71 -1.76 -27.10
N ILE A 95 -8.28 -2.65 -28.00
CA ILE A 95 -8.13 -4.10 -27.74
C ILE A 95 -6.96 -4.35 -26.77
N GLY A 96 -5.87 -3.57 -26.93
CA GLY A 96 -4.68 -3.62 -26.07
C GLY A 96 -4.88 -3.14 -24.63
N ILE A 97 -5.97 -2.44 -24.32
CA ILE A 97 -6.36 -2.08 -22.94
C ILE A 97 -7.41 -3.06 -22.41
N ALA A 98 -8.44 -3.37 -23.21
CA ALA A 98 -9.55 -4.22 -22.78
C ALA A 98 -9.09 -5.64 -22.42
N LEU A 99 -8.19 -6.23 -23.21
CA LEU A 99 -7.76 -7.62 -23.02
C LEU A 99 -6.80 -7.79 -21.82
N PRO A 100 -5.78 -6.94 -21.59
CA PRO A 100 -4.98 -6.96 -20.36
C PRO A 100 -5.77 -6.68 -19.09
N THR A 101 -6.70 -5.73 -19.12
CA THR A 101 -7.58 -5.47 -17.97
C THR A 101 -8.49 -6.66 -17.69
N ALA A 102 -9.00 -7.34 -18.73
CA ALA A 102 -9.75 -8.58 -18.57
C ALA A 102 -8.89 -9.75 -18.05
N ILE A 103 -7.62 -9.84 -18.46
CA ILE A 103 -6.65 -10.82 -17.94
C ILE A 103 -6.36 -10.57 -16.46
N LEU A 104 -6.05 -9.34 -16.06
CA LEU A 104 -5.82 -8.94 -14.67
C LEU A 104 -7.07 -9.15 -13.80
N ALA A 105 -8.26 -8.84 -14.33
CA ALA A 105 -9.53 -9.12 -13.68
C ALA A 105 -9.79 -10.64 -13.56
N GLY A 106 -9.41 -11.41 -14.57
CA GLY A 106 -9.46 -12.88 -14.59
C GLY A 106 -8.54 -13.52 -13.55
N TRP A 107 -7.31 -13.02 -13.41
CA TRP A 107 -6.38 -13.37 -12.33
C TRP A 107 -7.02 -13.12 -10.95
N GLY A 108 -7.63 -11.94 -10.76
CA GLY A 108 -8.35 -11.61 -9.53
C GLY A 108 -9.58 -12.50 -9.26
N CYS A 109 -10.26 -12.96 -10.31
CA CYS A 109 -11.39 -13.89 -10.18
C CYS A 109 -10.94 -15.30 -9.79
N LEU A 110 -9.92 -15.84 -10.46
CA LEU A 110 -9.37 -17.17 -10.15
C LEU A 110 -8.78 -17.24 -8.73
N ALA A 111 -8.09 -16.17 -8.29
CA ALA A 111 -7.58 -16.05 -6.92
C ALA A 111 -8.70 -16.08 -5.85
N ARG A 112 -9.90 -15.59 -6.18
CA ARG A 112 -11.09 -15.69 -5.31
C ARG A 112 -11.68 -17.10 -5.30
N THR A 113 -11.70 -17.79 -6.44
CA THR A 113 -12.27 -19.16 -6.56
C THR A 113 -11.35 -20.28 -6.05
N ALA A 114 -10.06 -20.00 -5.89
CA ALA A 114 -9.08 -20.92 -5.30
C ALA A 114 -9.17 -20.99 -3.75
N ARG A 115 -9.96 -20.11 -3.12
CA ARG A 115 -10.31 -20.23 -1.71
C ARG A 115 -11.45 -21.25 -1.58
N GLU A 116 -11.23 -22.35 -0.87
CA GLU A 116 -12.36 -23.18 -0.45
C GLU A 116 -13.27 -22.37 0.48
N PRO A 117 -14.60 -22.51 0.35
CA PRO A 117 -15.51 -21.98 1.36
C PRO A 117 -15.23 -22.72 2.67
N ALA A 118 -15.01 -21.97 3.75
CA ALA A 118 -14.82 -22.55 5.08
C ALA A 118 -16.03 -23.44 5.40
N GLY A 119 -15.82 -24.76 5.40
CA GLY A 119 -16.85 -25.72 5.75
C GLY A 119 -17.26 -25.59 7.22
N PRO A 120 -18.47 -25.99 7.60
CA PRO A 120 -18.87 -26.01 9.00
C PRO A 120 -18.03 -27.05 9.74
N VAL A 121 -17.34 -26.60 10.78
CA VAL A 121 -16.47 -27.43 11.62
C VAL A 121 -17.30 -28.54 12.28
N ARG A 122 -17.17 -29.78 11.80
CA ARG A 122 -17.65 -30.98 12.50
C ARG A 122 -16.63 -31.38 13.56
N GLY A 123 -17.09 -31.47 14.80
CA GLY A 123 -16.28 -31.89 15.93
C GLY A 123 -15.81 -33.34 15.80
N THR A 124 -14.50 -33.55 15.82
CA THR A 124 -13.88 -34.85 16.00
C THR A 124 -13.11 -34.86 17.32
N ARG A 125 -13.46 -35.82 18.19
CA ARG A 125 -12.88 -36.06 19.51
C ARG A 125 -11.36 -36.29 19.43
N SER A 126 -10.60 -35.65 20.32
CA SER A 126 -9.21 -36.04 20.62
C SER A 126 -9.17 -37.20 21.64
N PRO A 127 -8.15 -38.08 21.60
CA PRO A 127 -7.89 -39.05 22.65
C PRO A 127 -7.24 -38.39 23.88
N ALA A 128 -7.62 -38.86 25.07
CA ALA A 128 -7.03 -38.60 26.40
C ALA A 128 -5.52 -38.95 26.46
N LEU A 129 -4.66 -38.47 27.36
CA LEU A 129 -4.66 -37.54 28.50
C LEU A 129 -3.17 -37.32 28.83
N ASP A 130 -2.74 -36.12 29.22
CA ASP A 130 -1.60 -35.92 30.14
C ASP A 130 -1.98 -34.79 31.11
N SER A 131 -1.95 -35.08 32.40
CA SER A 131 -2.85 -34.48 33.40
C SER A 131 -2.25 -33.36 34.27
N ASP A 132 -1.09 -32.80 33.94
CA ASP A 132 -0.37 -31.89 34.86
C ASP A 132 -0.09 -30.46 34.34
N ARG A 133 -0.99 -29.87 33.54
CA ARG A 133 -1.02 -28.41 33.32
C ARG A 133 -2.44 -27.86 33.44
N PRO A 134 -2.62 -26.66 34.03
CA PRO A 134 -3.95 -26.08 34.21
C PRO A 134 -4.53 -25.72 32.84
N ILE A 135 -5.47 -26.54 32.38
CA ILE A 135 -6.31 -26.25 31.22
C ILE A 135 -7.38 -25.27 31.72
N LEU A 136 -7.17 -23.97 31.47
CA LEU A 136 -8.27 -23.01 31.56
C LEU A 136 -9.15 -23.21 30.31
N THR A 137 -10.28 -23.87 30.56
CA THR A 137 -11.37 -24.17 29.63
C THR A 137 -11.90 -22.93 28.94
N THR A 138 -12.14 -23.07 27.63
CA THR A 138 -13.01 -22.22 26.82
C THR A 138 -14.37 -22.06 27.51
N GLY A 139 -14.65 -20.84 27.99
CA GLY A 139 -15.89 -20.53 28.68
C GLY A 139 -15.85 -19.29 29.55
N GLN A 140 -15.13 -18.24 29.16
CA GLN A 140 -15.41 -16.89 29.65
C GLN A 140 -15.33 -15.93 28.46
N VAL A 141 -16.49 -15.63 27.89
CA VAL A 141 -16.70 -14.30 27.33
C VAL A 141 -16.46 -13.36 28.50
N ASP A 142 -15.54 -12.41 28.34
CA ASP A 142 -15.40 -11.34 29.30
C ASP A 142 -16.71 -10.53 29.32
N GLU A 143 -17.62 -10.87 30.25
CA GLU A 143 -18.86 -10.14 30.49
C GLU A 143 -18.60 -8.70 30.99
N SER A 144 -17.34 -8.34 31.28
CA SER A 144 -16.94 -6.97 31.56
C SER A 144 -16.80 -6.12 30.29
N TRP A 145 -16.83 -6.72 29.09
CA TRP A 145 -16.95 -5.98 27.84
C TRP A 145 -18.34 -5.36 27.74
N ARG A 146 -18.44 -4.10 28.19
CA ARG A 146 -19.56 -3.24 27.85
C ARG A 146 -19.26 -2.59 26.49
N PRO A 147 -20.16 -2.65 25.49
CA PRO A 147 -20.04 -1.75 24.36
C PRO A 147 -19.95 -0.32 24.92
N PRO A 148 -19.07 0.54 24.38
CA PRO A 148 -18.96 1.91 24.86
C PRO A 148 -20.35 2.56 24.80
N PRO A 149 -20.74 3.36 25.82
CA PRO A 149 -22.05 3.99 25.86
C PRO A 149 -22.29 4.68 24.52
N GLN A 150 -23.44 4.38 23.89
CA GLN A 150 -23.81 5.04 22.65
C GLN A 150 -23.73 6.54 22.90
N PRO A 151 -22.96 7.31 22.11
CA PRO A 151 -22.87 8.75 22.31
C PRO A 151 -24.30 9.29 22.26
N ALA A 152 -24.68 10.03 23.31
CA ALA A 152 -25.97 10.70 23.43
C ALA A 152 -26.36 11.31 22.08
N GLU A 153 -27.64 11.21 21.69
CA GLU A 153 -28.11 11.62 20.37
C GLU A 153 -27.62 13.03 20.03
N GLN A 154 -26.51 13.07 19.30
CA GLN A 154 -25.68 14.25 19.15
C GLN A 154 -26.22 15.02 17.96
N ASN A 155 -26.52 16.30 18.18
CA ASN A 155 -27.15 17.18 17.20
C ASN A 155 -26.36 17.18 15.87
N LYS A 156 -26.87 16.41 14.89
CA LYS A 156 -26.22 16.19 13.59
C LYS A 156 -25.96 17.52 12.88
N THR A 157 -26.84 18.49 13.06
CA THR A 157 -26.75 19.83 12.49
C THR A 157 -25.52 20.59 12.99
N ALA A 158 -25.16 20.46 14.26
CA ALA A 158 -23.94 21.07 14.82
C ALA A 158 -22.66 20.42 14.29
N LYS A 159 -22.68 19.11 14.05
CA LYS A 159 -21.55 18.39 13.42
C LYS A 159 -21.33 18.81 11.96
N PHE A 160 -22.40 18.95 11.19
CA PHE A 160 -22.32 19.40 9.80
C PHE A 160 -21.90 20.86 9.68
N ALA A 161 -22.39 21.75 10.55
CA ALA A 161 -21.98 23.15 10.58
C ALA A 161 -20.48 23.28 10.92
N LEU A 162 -19.99 22.49 11.88
CA LEU A 162 -18.57 22.46 12.25
C LEU A 162 -17.70 21.90 11.12
N LEU A 163 -18.14 20.82 10.46
CA LEU A 163 -17.45 20.25 9.30
C LEU A 163 -17.37 21.26 8.14
N ALA A 164 -18.44 21.98 7.84
CA ALA A 164 -18.47 23.02 6.81
C ALA A 164 -17.56 24.21 7.16
N ALA A 165 -17.53 24.63 8.43
CA ALA A 165 -16.62 25.65 8.91
C ALA A 165 -15.15 25.22 8.81
N THR A 166 -14.84 23.96 9.15
CA THR A 166 -13.49 23.39 8.96
C THR A 166 -13.09 23.38 7.49
N ILE A 167 -13.97 22.96 6.58
CA ILE A 167 -13.71 22.98 5.13
C ILE A 167 -13.45 24.41 4.64
N ALA A 168 -14.25 25.40 5.07
CA ALA A 168 -14.07 26.80 4.70
C ALA A 168 -12.74 27.39 5.20
N VAL A 169 -12.34 27.10 6.44
CA VAL A 169 -11.04 27.52 6.99
C VAL A 169 -9.89 26.84 6.26
N VAL A 170 -10.01 25.57 5.88
CA VAL A 170 -9.01 24.84 5.08
C VAL A 170 -8.85 25.45 3.70
N LEU A 171 -9.95 25.77 3.01
CA LEU A 171 -9.91 26.41 1.69
C LEU A 171 -9.31 27.82 1.75
N ALA A 172 -9.64 28.61 2.79
CA ALA A 172 -9.04 29.92 3.01
C ALA A 172 -7.54 29.81 3.38
N ALA A 173 -7.15 28.78 4.13
CA ALA A 173 -5.77 28.56 4.53
C ALA A 173 -4.91 28.05 3.37
N LEU A 174 -5.40 27.14 2.53
CA LEU A 174 -4.69 26.69 1.31
C LEU A 174 -4.39 27.84 0.33
N SER A 175 -5.14 28.94 0.40
CA SER A 175 -4.92 30.14 -0.39
C SER A 175 -3.79 31.05 0.14
N ALA A 176 -3.31 30.86 1.37
CA ALA A 176 -2.28 31.70 1.99
C ALA A 176 -0.94 30.95 2.06
N HIS A 177 0.11 31.51 1.43
CA HIS A 177 1.42 30.86 1.36
C HIS A 177 2.15 30.93 2.71
N GLY A 178 2.24 29.81 3.44
CA GLY A 178 2.97 29.69 4.71
C GLY A 178 3.67 28.33 4.86
N GLY A 179 4.88 28.33 5.44
CA GLY A 179 5.78 27.19 5.55
C GLY A 179 5.31 26.03 6.45
N ILE A 180 6.22 25.14 6.83
CA ILE A 180 5.94 23.89 7.59
C ILE A 180 5.04 24.08 8.81
N VAL A 181 5.22 25.19 9.56
CA VAL A 181 4.38 25.53 10.72
C VAL A 181 2.92 25.80 10.33
N PHE A 182 2.70 26.42 9.18
CA PHE A 182 1.35 26.68 8.67
C PHE A 182 0.64 25.39 8.27
N GLY A 183 1.37 24.47 7.62
CA GLY A 183 0.87 23.11 7.34
C GLY A 183 0.44 22.38 8.61
N LEU A 184 1.24 22.48 9.69
CA LEU A 184 0.90 21.89 10.99
C LEU A 184 -0.38 22.49 11.58
N VAL A 185 -0.56 23.82 11.49
CA VAL A 185 -1.77 24.49 11.96
C VAL A 185 -2.99 24.02 11.18
N ILE A 186 -2.90 23.89 9.85
CA ILE A 186 -3.99 23.33 9.04
C ILE A 186 -4.33 21.91 9.49
N LEU A 187 -3.34 21.03 9.62
CA LEU A 187 -3.55 19.66 10.08
C LEU A 187 -4.21 19.63 11.46
N ALA A 188 -3.75 20.45 12.40
CA ALA A 188 -4.36 20.54 13.73
C ALA A 188 -5.82 21.03 13.66
N VAL A 189 -6.13 22.03 12.84
CA VAL A 189 -7.50 22.55 12.65
C VAL A 189 -8.43 21.50 12.03
N ILE A 190 -7.91 20.57 11.23
CA ILE A 190 -8.70 19.47 10.66
C ILE A 190 -8.85 18.33 11.67
N PHE A 191 -7.73 17.80 12.15
CA PHE A 191 -7.70 16.51 12.84
C PHE A 191 -8.02 16.59 14.32
N VAL A 192 -7.69 17.71 15.00
CA VAL A 192 -8.07 17.87 16.42
C VAL A 192 -9.59 17.86 16.57
N PRO A 193 -10.39 18.65 15.80
CA PRO A 193 -11.84 18.53 15.85
C PRO A 193 -12.33 17.14 15.43
N LEU A 194 -11.75 16.52 14.40
CA LEU A 194 -12.18 15.21 13.92
C LEU A 194 -12.03 14.13 15.01
N GLU A 195 -10.90 14.09 15.71
CA GLU A 195 -10.66 13.19 16.84
C GLU A 195 -11.54 13.50 18.06
N ARG A 196 -11.99 14.75 18.22
CA ARG A 196 -12.91 15.13 19.30
C ARG A 196 -14.36 14.78 18.99
N LEU A 197 -14.77 14.84 17.73
CA LEU A 197 -16.13 14.56 17.28
C LEU A 197 -16.40 13.07 17.09
N PHE A 198 -15.37 12.32 16.70
CA PHE A 198 -15.43 10.88 16.43
C PHE A 198 -14.31 10.12 17.15
N PRO A 199 -14.15 10.26 18.48
CA PRO A 199 -13.04 9.65 19.19
C PRO A 199 -13.12 8.12 19.13
N LEU A 200 -12.02 7.46 18.77
CA LEU A 200 -11.87 6.03 19.02
C LEU A 200 -11.60 5.77 20.50
N HIS A 201 -10.62 6.46 21.06
CA HIS A 201 -10.34 6.44 22.49
C HIS A 201 -10.54 7.84 23.08
N PRO A 202 -11.27 8.00 24.20
CA PRO A 202 -11.39 9.28 24.88
C PRO A 202 -10.04 9.65 25.51
N ARG A 203 -9.31 10.59 24.91
CA ARG A 203 -7.95 11.00 25.31
C ARG A 203 -7.78 12.51 25.29
N ARG A 204 -6.66 12.97 25.86
CA ARG A 204 -6.22 14.38 25.78
C ARG A 204 -5.80 14.69 24.34
N VAL A 205 -5.94 15.96 23.93
CA VAL A 205 -5.56 16.43 22.58
C VAL A 205 -4.07 16.22 22.30
N LEU A 206 -3.23 16.40 23.31
CA LEU A 206 -1.79 16.14 23.22
C LEU A 206 -1.48 14.89 24.04
N ARG A 207 -1.22 13.77 23.37
CA ARG A 207 -0.86 12.48 23.99
C ARG A 207 0.60 12.44 24.46
N GLN A 208 0.97 11.40 25.18
CA GLN A 208 2.40 11.19 25.48
C GLN A 208 3.21 11.02 24.19
N GLY A 209 4.36 11.67 24.11
CA GLY A 209 5.22 11.65 22.92
C GLY A 209 5.01 12.81 21.93
N TRP A 210 3.93 13.61 22.05
CA TRP A 210 3.59 14.67 21.08
C TRP A 210 4.74 15.66 20.78
N ARG A 211 5.59 15.96 21.78
CA ARG A 211 6.73 16.86 21.60
C ARG A 211 7.76 16.28 20.64
N THR A 212 8.01 14.97 20.75
CA THR A 212 8.93 14.26 19.87
C THR A 212 8.37 14.22 18.45
N ASP A 213 7.08 13.92 18.29
CA ASP A 213 6.42 13.86 16.98
C ASP A 213 6.36 15.23 16.31
N LEU A 214 6.17 16.29 17.10
CA LEU A 214 6.28 17.67 16.62
C LEU A 214 7.70 17.98 16.12
N VAL A 215 8.74 17.54 16.85
CA VAL A 215 10.13 17.71 16.41
C VAL A 215 10.38 16.92 15.12
N HIS A 216 9.90 15.68 15.02
CA HIS A 216 9.98 14.93 13.76
C HIS A 216 9.30 15.70 12.62
N TYR A 217 8.07 16.17 12.80
CA TYR A 217 7.38 16.95 11.78
C TYR A 217 8.20 18.16 11.31
N LEU A 218 8.69 18.97 12.25
CA LEU A 218 9.42 20.21 11.94
C LEU A 218 10.79 19.96 11.29
N VAL A 219 11.50 18.91 11.71
CA VAL A 219 12.86 18.63 11.23
C VAL A 219 12.86 17.77 9.97
N ASN A 220 12.00 16.75 9.91
CA ASN A 220 11.95 15.81 8.80
C ASN A 220 11.54 16.49 7.50
N GLY A 221 10.68 17.52 7.52
CA GLY A 221 10.26 18.18 6.28
C GLY A 221 11.42 18.77 5.47
N ALA A 222 12.49 19.25 6.13
CA ALA A 222 13.71 19.68 5.45
C ALA A 222 14.54 18.50 4.97
N ALA A 223 14.70 17.47 5.81
CA ALA A 223 15.45 16.27 5.48
C ALA A 223 14.82 15.50 4.31
N LEU A 224 13.50 15.39 4.26
CA LEU A 224 12.74 14.79 3.16
C LEU A 224 12.97 15.54 1.85
N LYS A 225 12.93 16.88 1.86
CA LYS A 225 13.21 17.68 0.64
C LYS A 225 14.60 17.40 0.10
N VAL A 226 15.61 17.42 0.96
CA VAL A 226 16.99 17.10 0.59
C VAL A 226 17.11 15.65 0.09
N GLY A 227 16.49 14.71 0.80
CA GLY A 227 16.46 13.29 0.46
C GLY A 227 15.81 13.01 -0.89
N LEU A 228 14.67 13.63 -1.18
CA LEU A 228 13.97 13.50 -2.48
C LEU A 228 14.77 14.12 -3.61
N ILE A 229 15.42 15.29 -3.39
CA ILE A 229 16.31 15.89 -4.40
C ILE A 229 17.46 14.93 -4.69
N ALA A 230 18.11 14.38 -3.66
CA ALA A 230 19.17 13.40 -3.83
C ALA A 230 18.68 12.14 -4.56
N ALA A 231 17.50 11.61 -4.20
CA ALA A 231 16.90 10.45 -4.84
C ALA A 231 16.57 10.70 -6.33
N VAL A 232 16.10 11.90 -6.67
CA VAL A 232 15.84 12.29 -8.06
C VAL A 232 17.14 12.40 -8.86
N ILE A 233 18.19 12.97 -8.28
CA ILE A 233 19.50 13.10 -8.93
C ILE A 233 20.13 11.72 -9.18
N VAL A 234 20.14 10.86 -8.16
CA VAL A 234 20.82 9.55 -8.20
C VAL A 234 20.00 8.52 -8.97
N SER A 235 18.74 8.32 -8.58
CA SER A 235 17.89 7.24 -9.09
C SER A 235 16.90 7.75 -10.14
N GLY A 236 16.32 8.93 -9.93
CA GLY A 236 15.33 9.51 -10.85
C GLY A 236 15.89 9.75 -12.24
N GLY A 237 17.11 10.29 -12.36
CA GLY A 237 17.78 10.51 -13.64
C GLY A 237 17.99 9.21 -14.41
N LEU A 238 18.45 8.15 -13.74
CA LEU A 238 18.61 6.83 -14.33
C LEU A 238 17.27 6.25 -14.80
N LEU A 239 16.26 6.22 -13.92
CA LEU A 239 14.92 5.72 -14.27
C LEU A 239 14.31 6.51 -15.43
N ARG A 240 14.48 7.83 -15.44
CA ARG A 240 14.00 8.70 -16.53
C ARG A 240 14.73 8.42 -17.85
N ALA A 241 16.01 8.06 -17.81
CA ALA A 241 16.76 7.66 -19.00
C ALA A 241 16.24 6.34 -19.62
N LEU A 242 15.64 5.46 -18.80
CA LEU A 242 14.99 4.24 -19.28
C LEU A 242 13.64 4.50 -19.95
N VAL A 243 13.03 5.68 -19.75
CA VAL A 243 11.74 6.04 -20.36
C VAL A 243 11.97 6.88 -21.63
N PRO A 244 11.54 6.40 -22.82
CA PRO A 244 11.73 7.11 -24.08
C PRO A 244 11.18 8.55 -24.04
N PRO A 245 11.91 9.55 -24.58
CA PRO A 245 11.43 10.92 -24.63
C PRO A 245 10.01 11.10 -25.21
N PRO A 246 9.63 10.42 -26.32
CA PRO A 246 8.28 10.54 -26.86
C PRO A 246 7.18 10.11 -25.87
N LEU A 247 7.41 9.01 -25.13
CA LEU A 247 6.47 8.53 -24.13
C LEU A 247 6.33 9.55 -22.98
N ARG A 248 7.43 10.14 -22.52
CA ARG A 248 7.40 11.19 -21.48
C ARG A 248 6.60 12.42 -21.93
N VAL A 249 6.78 12.84 -23.18
CA VAL A 249 6.03 13.97 -23.75
C VAL A 249 4.56 13.62 -23.88
N ALA A 250 4.22 12.41 -24.34
CA ALA A 250 2.84 11.96 -24.44
C ALA A 250 2.13 11.90 -23.08
N ILE A 251 2.80 11.41 -22.03
CA ILE A 251 2.24 11.40 -20.67
C ILE A 251 2.04 12.84 -20.17
N ALA A 252 3.05 13.70 -20.35
CA ALA A 252 2.99 15.10 -19.93
C ALA A 252 1.88 15.89 -20.63
N SER A 253 1.51 15.52 -21.86
CA SER A 253 0.46 16.18 -22.64
C SER A 253 -0.95 15.66 -22.36
N THR A 254 -1.10 14.59 -21.57
CA THR A 254 -2.44 14.12 -21.17
C THR A 254 -3.15 15.15 -20.28
N PRO A 255 -4.50 15.19 -20.29
CA PRO A 255 -5.26 16.09 -19.41
C PRO A 255 -4.88 15.91 -17.93
N SER A 256 -4.81 17.00 -17.17
CA SER A 256 -4.34 16.97 -15.78
C SER A 256 -5.12 16.01 -14.88
N TRP A 257 -6.43 15.82 -15.12
CA TRP A 257 -7.23 14.85 -14.35
C TRP A 257 -6.81 13.39 -14.64
N VAL A 258 -6.41 13.06 -15.87
CA VAL A 258 -5.88 11.73 -16.24
C VAL A 258 -4.56 11.52 -15.53
N GLN A 259 -3.68 12.54 -15.56
CA GLN A 259 -2.44 12.50 -14.81
C GLN A 259 -2.72 12.29 -13.32
N ILE A 260 -3.73 12.96 -12.75
CA ILE A 260 -4.05 12.82 -11.33
C ILE A 260 -4.47 11.38 -10.99
N VAL A 261 -5.40 10.81 -11.75
CA VAL A 261 -5.90 9.44 -11.49
C VAL A 261 -4.80 8.40 -11.71
N ALA A 262 -4.09 8.45 -12.85
CA ALA A 262 -3.01 7.52 -13.15
C ALA A 262 -1.84 7.67 -12.19
N GLY A 263 -1.49 8.90 -11.85
CA GLY A 263 -0.40 9.22 -10.93
C GLY A 263 -0.69 8.74 -9.52
N LEU A 264 -1.93 8.88 -9.03
CA LEU A 264 -2.34 8.34 -7.73
C LEU A 264 -2.26 6.81 -7.70
N ALA A 265 -2.69 6.13 -8.77
CA ALA A 265 -2.58 4.67 -8.86
C ALA A 265 -1.11 4.20 -8.85
N ILE A 266 -0.24 4.85 -9.63
CA ILE A 266 1.20 4.52 -9.69
C ILE A 266 1.88 4.83 -8.34
N ALA A 267 1.60 5.99 -7.75
CA ALA A 267 2.13 6.37 -6.45
C ALA A 267 1.71 5.39 -5.36
N ALA A 268 0.44 4.99 -5.31
CA ALA A 268 -0.05 4.03 -4.33
C ALA A 268 0.64 2.66 -4.45
N VAL A 269 0.92 2.20 -5.68
CA VAL A 269 1.70 0.97 -5.89
C VAL A 269 3.14 1.14 -5.39
N GLY A 270 3.76 2.28 -5.69
CA GLY A 270 5.11 2.59 -5.23
C GLY A 270 5.22 2.72 -3.71
N ASP A 271 4.27 3.41 -3.08
CA ASP A 271 4.15 3.56 -1.62
C ASP A 271 3.96 2.20 -0.95
N TYR A 272 3.00 1.39 -1.43
CA TYR A 272 2.79 0.03 -0.96
C TYR A 272 4.05 -0.83 -1.07
N ALA A 273 4.76 -0.79 -2.21
CA ALA A 273 5.97 -1.57 -2.43
C ALA A 273 7.12 -1.12 -1.51
N GLY A 274 7.33 0.19 -1.39
CA GLY A 274 8.33 0.76 -0.49
C GLY A 274 8.04 0.43 0.97
N HIS A 275 6.79 0.57 1.38
CA HIS A 275 6.36 0.29 2.74
C HIS A 275 6.46 -1.20 3.09
N ARG A 276 6.03 -2.09 2.19
CA ARG A 276 6.22 -3.53 2.35
C ARG A 276 7.70 -3.91 2.42
N ALA A 277 8.54 -3.33 1.57
CA ALA A 277 10.00 -3.52 1.64
C ALA A 277 10.57 -3.05 2.98
N ALA A 278 10.03 -1.97 3.56
CA ALA A 278 10.42 -1.48 4.88
C ALA A 278 10.10 -2.46 6.02
N HIS A 279 9.10 -3.34 5.84
CA HIS A 279 8.79 -4.43 6.79
C HIS A 279 9.57 -5.71 6.51
N GLU A 280 9.83 -6.05 5.25
CA GLU A 280 10.45 -7.32 4.88
C GLU A 280 11.98 -7.27 4.88
N ILE A 281 12.60 -6.13 4.55
CA ILE A 281 14.05 -5.99 4.46
C ILE A 281 14.61 -5.58 5.83
N PRO A 282 15.49 -6.40 6.46
CA PRO A 282 15.95 -6.14 7.82
C PRO A 282 16.61 -4.77 8.02
N LEU A 283 17.37 -4.30 7.02
CA LEU A 283 18.00 -2.99 7.06
C LEU A 283 16.98 -1.85 7.08
N LEU A 284 15.95 -1.92 6.24
CA LEU A 284 14.93 -0.88 6.16
C LEU A 284 14.04 -0.88 7.41
N TRP A 285 13.72 -2.07 7.93
CA TRP A 285 12.99 -2.24 9.18
C TRP A 285 13.66 -1.54 10.36
N ARG A 286 15.00 -1.48 10.41
CA ARG A 286 15.72 -0.77 11.49
C ARG A 286 15.30 0.68 11.62
N PHE A 287 14.99 1.32 10.49
CA PHE A 287 14.52 2.70 10.42
C PHE A 287 13.00 2.78 10.58
N HIS A 288 12.27 1.92 9.87
CA HIS A 288 10.81 1.89 9.89
C HIS A 288 10.21 1.51 11.25
N ARG A 289 10.93 0.75 12.08
CA ARG A 289 10.50 0.42 13.44
C ARG A 289 10.40 1.64 14.36
N VAL A 290 11.07 2.76 14.03
CA VAL A 290 10.83 4.03 14.74
C VAL A 290 9.37 4.39 14.58
N HIS A 291 8.84 4.35 13.35
CA HIS A 291 7.42 4.58 13.10
C HIS A 291 6.49 3.63 13.86
N HIS A 292 6.81 2.35 13.86
CA HIS A 292 6.04 1.34 14.59
C HIS A 292 6.22 1.36 16.11
N SER A 293 7.06 2.23 16.67
CA SER A 293 7.29 2.33 18.10
C SER A 293 6.11 2.96 18.84
N VAL A 294 5.26 3.70 18.12
CA VAL A 294 4.15 4.50 18.65
C VAL A 294 3.17 3.62 19.43
N ARG A 295 2.99 3.93 20.71
CA ARG A 295 2.09 3.17 21.62
C ARG A 295 0.68 3.73 21.69
N GLU A 296 0.50 4.95 21.20
CA GLU A 296 -0.76 5.68 21.23
C GLU A 296 -0.95 6.36 19.87
N MET A 297 -1.98 5.96 19.13
CA MET A 297 -2.23 6.54 17.81
C MET A 297 -3.03 7.84 17.91
N ASP A 298 -2.62 8.83 17.12
CA ASP A 298 -3.30 10.10 16.86
C ASP A 298 -2.81 10.67 15.51
N TRP A 299 -3.40 11.76 15.05
CA TRP A 299 -3.03 12.39 13.78
C TRP A 299 -1.55 12.80 13.72
N LEU A 300 -0.94 13.15 14.86
CA LEU A 300 0.46 13.55 14.91
C LEU A 300 1.41 12.34 14.80
N ALA A 301 0.97 11.14 15.18
CA ALA A 301 1.70 9.88 15.05
C ALA A 301 2.16 9.58 13.62
N ALA A 302 1.43 10.06 12.61
CA ALA A 302 1.84 9.94 11.20
C ALA A 302 3.22 10.53 10.92
N ASN A 303 3.69 11.45 11.76
CA ASN A 303 4.98 12.13 11.61
C ASN A 303 6.07 11.53 12.49
N HIS A 304 5.76 10.50 13.29
CA HIS A 304 6.75 9.78 14.07
C HIS A 304 7.57 8.90 13.11
N LEU A 305 8.52 9.51 12.39
CA LEU A 305 9.21 8.90 11.25
C LEU A 305 10.70 9.14 11.32
N HIS A 306 11.50 8.15 10.93
CA HIS A 306 12.92 8.38 10.68
C HIS A 306 13.10 9.03 9.29
N PRO A 307 13.90 10.10 9.11
CA PRO A 307 14.05 10.79 7.82
C PRO A 307 14.47 9.89 6.65
N VAL A 308 15.34 8.90 6.92
CA VAL A 308 15.76 7.89 5.92
C VAL A 308 14.59 7.01 5.49
N ASP A 309 13.74 6.58 6.42
CA ASP A 309 12.57 5.75 6.14
C ASP A 309 11.55 6.53 5.31
N GLU A 310 11.23 7.75 5.75
CA GLU A 310 10.32 8.66 5.05
C GLU A 310 10.83 8.96 3.63
N THR A 311 12.12 9.28 3.47
CA THR A 311 12.73 9.51 2.16
C THR A 311 12.63 8.29 1.27
N PHE A 312 12.89 7.09 1.80
CA PHE A 312 12.84 5.85 1.05
C PHE A 312 11.43 5.55 0.52
N ILE A 313 10.43 5.51 1.42
CA ILE A 313 9.04 5.19 1.06
C ILE A 313 8.49 6.27 0.11
N ARG A 314 8.72 7.56 0.39
CA ARG A 314 8.27 8.65 -0.50
C ARG A 314 8.97 8.62 -1.86
N SER A 315 10.24 8.21 -1.94
CA SER A 315 10.93 8.03 -3.21
C SER A 315 10.31 6.89 -4.03
N ALA A 316 9.91 5.79 -3.39
CA ALA A 316 9.25 4.68 -4.08
C ALA A 316 7.92 5.11 -4.75
N ALA A 317 7.18 6.02 -4.12
CA ALA A 317 5.96 6.59 -4.69
C ALA A 317 6.22 7.63 -5.81
N VAL A 318 7.20 8.53 -5.63
CA VAL A 318 7.38 9.71 -6.51
C VAL A 318 8.30 9.46 -7.71
N LEU A 319 9.36 8.66 -7.55
CA LEU A 319 10.34 8.46 -8.63
C LEU A 319 9.74 7.85 -9.91
N PRO A 320 8.80 6.88 -9.86
CA PRO A 320 8.14 6.39 -11.07
C PRO A 320 7.41 7.50 -11.83
N LEU A 321 6.72 8.40 -11.12
CA LEU A 321 6.02 9.53 -11.73
C LEU A 321 6.98 10.51 -12.40
N TYR A 322 8.08 10.83 -11.71
CA TYR A 322 9.14 11.67 -12.26
C TYR A 322 9.77 11.06 -13.53
N ALA A 323 10.05 9.75 -13.50
CA ALA A 323 10.63 9.03 -14.63
C ALA A 323 9.69 9.03 -15.84
N LEU A 324 8.39 8.82 -15.61
CA LEU A 324 7.36 8.82 -16.65
C LEU A 324 7.04 10.22 -17.21
N GLY A 325 7.50 11.29 -16.57
CA GLY A 325 7.32 12.65 -17.06
C GLY A 325 6.01 13.31 -16.64
N PHE A 326 5.42 12.90 -15.51
CA PHE A 326 4.27 13.60 -14.93
C PHE A 326 4.63 15.07 -14.62
N GLY A 327 3.69 15.98 -14.89
CA GLY A 327 3.90 17.42 -14.69
C GLY A 327 4.05 17.81 -13.22
N GLN A 328 4.74 18.94 -12.98
CA GLN A 328 5.01 19.45 -11.61
C GLN A 328 3.73 19.72 -10.80
N VAL A 329 2.67 20.23 -11.43
CA VAL A 329 1.39 20.50 -10.77
C VAL A 329 0.76 19.20 -10.26
N SER A 330 0.76 18.16 -11.08
CA SER A 330 0.26 16.82 -10.72
C SER A 330 1.06 16.25 -9.55
N LEU A 331 2.39 16.33 -9.59
CA LEU A 331 3.27 15.89 -8.50
C LEU A 331 2.99 16.62 -7.18
N GLY A 332 2.82 17.95 -7.22
CA GLY A 332 2.47 18.74 -6.04
C GLY A 332 1.12 18.33 -5.43
N ALA A 333 0.11 18.12 -6.26
CA ALA A 333 -1.20 17.65 -5.82
C ALA A 333 -1.12 16.26 -5.15
N PHE A 334 -0.32 15.34 -5.69
CA PHE A 334 -0.12 14.01 -5.09
C PHE A 334 0.49 14.09 -3.70
N VAL A 335 1.57 14.86 -3.54
CA VAL A 335 2.24 15.01 -2.25
C VAL A 335 1.26 15.50 -1.18
N VAL A 336 0.36 16.43 -1.52
CA VAL A 336 -0.69 16.90 -0.59
C VAL A 336 -1.69 15.78 -0.27
N LEU A 337 -2.24 15.11 -1.29
CA LEU A 337 -3.25 14.05 -1.11
C LEU A 337 -2.72 12.88 -0.28
N ILE A 338 -1.55 12.35 -0.61
CA ILE A 338 -0.93 11.23 0.13
C ILE A 338 -0.54 11.64 1.55
N SER A 339 -0.16 12.91 1.77
CA SER A 339 0.17 13.40 3.11
C SER A 339 -1.07 13.52 3.99
N LEU A 340 -2.17 14.06 3.45
CA LEU A 340 -3.44 14.13 4.16
C LEU A 340 -3.99 12.74 4.48
N GLN A 341 -3.90 11.82 3.52
CA GLN A 341 -4.31 10.42 3.71
C GLN A 341 -3.44 9.74 4.78
N ALA A 342 -2.12 9.92 4.75
CA ALA A 342 -1.21 9.40 5.77
C ALA A 342 -1.56 9.92 7.17
N VAL A 343 -1.88 11.20 7.33
CA VAL A 343 -2.33 11.74 8.63
C VAL A 343 -3.69 11.15 9.03
N PHE A 344 -4.63 11.04 8.09
CA PHE A 344 -5.96 10.52 8.35
C PHE A 344 -5.95 9.08 8.86
N ILE A 345 -5.18 8.19 8.24
CA ILE A 345 -5.16 6.77 8.64
C ILE A 345 -4.50 6.52 10.01
N HIS A 346 -3.79 7.50 10.57
CA HIS A 346 -3.27 7.44 11.95
C HIS A 346 -4.19 8.12 12.97
N ALA A 347 -5.16 8.93 12.53
CA ALA A 347 -5.96 9.71 13.46
C ALA A 347 -6.74 8.80 14.43
N ASN A 348 -6.91 9.24 15.68
CA ASN A 348 -7.69 8.57 16.72
C ASN A 348 -9.21 8.70 16.46
N VAL A 349 -9.63 8.27 15.27
CA VAL A 349 -10.94 8.53 14.69
C VAL A 349 -11.68 7.23 14.46
N ASN A 350 -12.83 7.06 15.11
CA ASN A 350 -13.73 5.93 14.91
C ASN A 350 -14.76 6.25 13.83
N LEU A 351 -14.34 6.15 12.57
CA LEU A 351 -15.21 6.28 11.40
C LEU A 351 -15.35 4.94 10.68
N ASN A 352 -16.57 4.42 10.63
CA ASN A 352 -16.92 3.28 9.80
C ASN A 352 -17.37 3.77 8.41
N LEU A 353 -16.51 3.59 7.41
CA LEU A 353 -16.81 3.99 6.02
C LEU A 353 -17.63 2.93 5.24
N GLY A 354 -18.11 1.87 5.91
CA GLY A 354 -18.90 0.82 5.28
C GLY A 354 -18.13 0.17 4.12
N PRO A 355 -18.72 0.01 2.93
CA PRO A 355 -18.04 -0.55 1.75
C PRO A 355 -16.84 0.26 1.27
N LEU A 356 -16.76 1.57 1.56
CA LEU A 356 -15.63 2.40 1.10
C LEU A 356 -14.30 2.01 1.76
N ARG A 357 -14.33 1.25 2.87
CA ARG A 357 -13.11 0.72 3.53
C ARG A 357 -12.28 -0.22 2.64
N TRP A 358 -12.86 -0.72 1.54
CA TRP A 358 -12.16 -1.54 0.56
C TRP A 358 -11.51 -0.70 -0.55
N LEU A 359 -12.00 0.53 -0.74
CA LEU A 359 -11.48 1.45 -1.73
C LEU A 359 -10.42 2.36 -1.12
N THR A 360 -10.66 2.93 0.06
CA THR A 360 -9.74 3.86 0.73
C THR A 360 -9.33 3.33 2.09
N ALA A 361 -8.06 3.51 2.45
CA ALA A 361 -7.54 3.11 3.75
C ALA A 361 -8.19 3.98 4.84
N THR A 362 -8.49 3.33 5.96
CA THR A 362 -9.19 3.92 7.09
C THR A 362 -8.29 3.90 8.33
N PRO A 363 -8.61 4.69 9.37
CA PRO A 363 -7.94 4.57 10.65
C PRO A 363 -7.94 3.13 11.16
N GLN A 364 -9.06 2.41 11.05
CA GLN A 364 -9.14 1.01 11.48
C GLN A 364 -8.12 0.12 10.74
N PHE A 365 -8.04 0.26 9.42
CA PHE A 365 -7.14 -0.53 8.59
C PHE A 365 -5.68 -0.33 8.99
N HIS A 366 -5.25 0.92 9.16
CA HIS A 366 -3.86 1.23 9.46
C HIS A 366 -3.51 1.10 10.96
N HIS A 367 -4.49 1.24 11.85
CA HIS A 367 -4.29 0.88 13.26
C HIS A 367 -3.95 -0.61 13.41
N TRP A 368 -4.59 -1.49 12.63
CA TRP A 368 -4.23 -2.91 12.59
C TRP A 368 -2.81 -3.15 12.08
N HIS A 369 -2.33 -2.35 11.12
CA HIS A 369 -0.94 -2.37 10.66
C HIS A 369 0.07 -2.09 11.80
N HIS A 370 -0.26 -1.11 12.64
CA HIS A 370 0.51 -0.74 13.84
C HIS A 370 0.29 -1.63 15.06
N ALA A 371 -0.60 -2.63 14.96
CA ALA A 371 -0.96 -3.45 16.10
C ALA A 371 0.22 -4.28 16.59
N ARG A 372 0.37 -4.34 17.92
CA ARG A 372 1.20 -5.33 18.61
C ARG A 372 0.40 -6.63 18.80
N ASP A 373 -0.16 -7.14 17.71
CA ASP A 373 -0.94 -8.38 17.67
C ASP A 373 -0.34 -9.29 16.60
N PRO A 374 0.12 -10.51 16.95
CA PRO A 374 0.69 -11.45 16.00
C PRO A 374 -0.20 -11.76 14.79
N ARG A 375 -1.53 -11.66 14.93
CA ARG A 375 -2.49 -11.91 13.85
C ARG A 375 -2.45 -10.86 12.73
N ALA A 376 -1.99 -9.65 13.05
CA ALA A 376 -1.95 -8.51 12.14
C ALA A 376 -0.52 -8.15 11.69
N HIS A 377 0.50 -8.91 12.10
CA HIS A 377 1.86 -8.68 11.67
C HIS A 377 2.00 -8.75 10.14
N ASN A 378 2.83 -7.87 9.58
CA ASN A 378 3.13 -7.81 8.15
C ASN A 378 1.88 -7.78 7.25
N SER A 379 0.90 -6.97 7.67
CA SER A 379 -0.36 -6.78 6.96
C SER A 379 -0.63 -5.28 6.77
N ASN A 380 -1.49 -4.94 5.82
CA ASN A 380 -2.04 -3.59 5.61
C ASN A 380 -1.00 -2.50 5.29
N PHE A 381 -0.17 -2.71 4.27
CA PHE A 381 0.89 -1.78 3.89
C PHE A 381 0.42 -0.57 3.08
N ALA A 382 -0.73 -0.63 2.41
CA ALA A 382 -1.16 0.47 1.55
C ALA A 382 -1.58 1.72 2.35
N GLY A 383 -1.03 2.90 2.00
CA GLY A 383 -1.45 4.17 2.59
C GLY A 383 -2.81 4.66 2.06
N GLU A 384 -3.09 4.44 0.78
CA GLU A 384 -4.30 4.95 0.11
C GLU A 384 -5.34 3.86 -0.13
N PHE A 385 -4.94 2.72 -0.70
CA PHE A 385 -5.87 1.75 -1.28
C PHE A 385 -5.66 0.33 -0.73
N PRO A 386 -6.48 -0.11 0.26
CA PRO A 386 -6.45 -1.47 0.81
C PRO A 386 -6.64 -2.59 -0.21
N LEU A 387 -7.17 -2.25 -1.39
CA LEU A 387 -7.22 -3.15 -2.54
C LEU A 387 -5.85 -3.72 -2.89
N LEU A 388 -4.76 -2.97 -2.73
CA LEU A 388 -3.40 -3.47 -2.97
C LEU A 388 -3.08 -4.62 -2.01
N ASP A 389 -3.35 -4.45 -0.72
CA ASP A 389 -3.20 -5.53 0.25
C ASP A 389 -4.10 -6.74 -0.05
N ALA A 390 -5.31 -6.51 -0.57
CA ALA A 390 -6.18 -7.60 -1.00
C ALA A 390 -5.60 -8.37 -2.19
N ILE A 391 -5.05 -7.67 -3.19
CA ILE A 391 -4.42 -8.23 -4.39
C ILE A 391 -3.17 -9.03 -4.01
N PHE A 392 -2.35 -8.50 -3.10
CA PHE A 392 -1.07 -9.11 -2.72
C PHE A 392 -1.17 -10.05 -1.50
N GLY A 393 -2.37 -10.28 -0.97
CA GLY A 393 -2.61 -11.25 0.10
C GLY A 393 -2.13 -10.80 1.49
N THR A 394 -2.02 -9.50 1.73
CA THR A 394 -1.53 -8.89 2.98
C THR A 394 -2.64 -8.13 3.72
N LEU A 395 -3.90 -8.27 3.31
CA LEU A 395 -5.04 -7.60 3.96
C LEU A 395 -5.48 -8.33 5.24
N TYR A 396 -5.48 -7.59 6.35
CA TYR A 396 -6.07 -7.97 7.63
C TYR A 396 -7.04 -6.90 8.12
N LEU A 397 -8.35 -7.09 7.92
CA LEU A 397 -9.37 -6.11 8.29
C LEU A 397 -10.61 -6.77 8.92
N PRO A 398 -10.55 -7.15 10.21
CA PRO A 398 -11.69 -7.75 10.90
C PRO A 398 -12.81 -6.71 11.10
N ALA A 399 -14.05 -7.10 10.78
CA ALA A 399 -15.17 -6.17 10.59
C ALA A 399 -15.62 -5.40 11.85
N HIS A 400 -15.41 -5.94 13.05
CA HIS A 400 -15.97 -5.41 14.30
C HIS A 400 -14.94 -5.28 15.43
N SER A 401 -13.66 -5.19 15.09
CA SER A 401 -12.61 -5.10 16.10
C SER A 401 -11.55 -4.07 15.74
N TRP A 402 -11.01 -3.48 16.80
CA TRP A 402 -9.84 -2.62 16.78
C TRP A 402 -8.69 -3.30 17.53
N PRO A 403 -7.44 -2.99 17.22
CA PRO A 403 -6.31 -3.47 18.01
C PRO A 403 -6.36 -2.87 19.43
N THR A 404 -5.97 -3.68 20.41
CA THR A 404 -5.94 -3.28 21.83
C THR A 404 -4.63 -2.61 22.22
N HIS A 405 -3.53 -2.97 21.55
CA HIS A 405 -2.18 -2.46 21.81
C HIS A 405 -1.46 -2.11 20.52
N TYR A 406 -0.69 -1.03 20.58
CA TYR A 406 0.19 -0.54 19.52
C TYR A 406 1.64 -0.59 19.98
N GLY A 407 2.56 -0.36 19.05
CA GLY A 407 3.97 -0.24 19.36
C GLY A 407 4.72 -1.56 19.22
N LEU A 408 5.96 -1.57 19.72
CA LEU A 408 6.84 -2.74 19.72
C LEU A 408 6.95 -3.38 21.11
N ASP A 409 7.42 -4.63 21.14
CA ASP A 409 7.84 -5.29 22.39
C ASP A 409 9.02 -4.58 23.06
N GLU A 410 9.84 -3.90 22.25
CA GLU A 410 10.99 -3.13 22.71
C GLU A 410 10.57 -1.76 23.24
N THR A 411 11.33 -1.25 24.22
CA THR A 411 11.17 0.12 24.67
C THR A 411 11.93 1.06 23.76
N GLU A 412 11.19 1.93 23.10
CA GLU A 412 11.74 2.99 22.30
C GLU A 412 12.56 3.98 23.17
N PRO A 413 13.72 4.46 22.71
CA PRO A 413 14.41 5.54 23.38
C PRO A 413 13.63 6.86 23.30
N THR A 414 13.59 7.59 24.41
CA THR A 414 12.91 8.88 24.49
C THR A 414 13.68 9.98 23.76
N GLY A 415 13.01 10.67 22.84
CA GLY A 415 13.46 11.92 22.24
C GLY A 415 14.13 11.74 20.86
N TYR A 416 13.93 12.75 20.02
CA TYR A 416 14.27 12.74 18.60
C TYR A 416 15.70 12.26 18.29
N LEU A 417 16.73 12.82 18.94
CA LEU A 417 18.12 12.45 18.65
C LEU A 417 18.44 10.99 18.98
N ARG A 418 17.83 10.44 20.04
CA ARG A 418 18.04 9.05 20.40
C ARG A 418 17.29 8.12 19.44
N GLN A 419 16.10 8.51 19.00
CA GLN A 419 15.34 7.79 17.96
C GLN A 419 16.05 7.81 16.60
N LEU A 420 16.76 8.90 16.27
CA LEU A 420 17.59 8.99 15.07
C LEU A 420 18.81 8.03 15.12
N ALA A 421 19.43 7.89 16.30
CA ALA A 421 20.55 6.98 16.50
C ALA A 421 20.13 5.51 16.69
N TRP A 422 18.88 5.25 17.08
CA TRP A 422 18.39 3.93 17.46
C TRP A 422 18.49 2.87 16.35
N PRO A 423 18.19 3.18 15.07
CA PRO A 423 18.41 2.28 13.96
C PRO A 423 19.88 1.83 13.85
N LEU A 424 20.84 2.68 14.23
CA LEU A 424 22.27 2.41 14.05
C LEU A 424 22.88 1.52 15.14
N THR A 425 22.28 1.52 16.33
CA THR A 425 22.88 0.91 17.54
C THR A 425 22.25 -0.40 17.99
N ALA A 426 21.00 -0.70 17.64
CA ALA A 426 20.36 -1.93 18.10
C ALA A 426 20.61 -3.12 17.15
N GLY A 427 20.86 -4.29 17.73
CA GLY A 427 20.79 -5.57 17.02
C GLY A 427 19.34 -5.93 16.65
N LEU A 428 19.16 -6.65 15.54
CA LEU A 428 17.85 -7.02 15.02
C LEU A 428 17.15 -8.02 15.96
N ARG A 429 16.04 -7.63 16.60
CA ARG A 429 14.97 -8.59 16.92
C ARG A 429 13.91 -8.43 15.85
N HIS A 430 13.88 -9.36 14.91
CA HIS A 430 12.82 -9.44 13.91
C HIS A 430 11.47 -9.63 14.62
N LYS A 431 10.40 -8.95 14.15
CA LYS A 431 9.05 -9.51 14.26
C LYS A 431 9.15 -10.93 13.71
N THR A 432 8.93 -11.94 14.55
CA THR A 432 9.12 -13.34 14.15
C THR A 432 8.33 -13.57 12.87
N LEU A 433 9.04 -13.93 11.79
CA LEU A 433 8.49 -14.31 10.50
C LEU A 433 7.74 -15.64 10.69
N ARG A 434 6.52 -15.58 11.23
CA ARG A 434 5.59 -16.70 11.11
C ARG A 434 4.56 -16.28 10.08
N PRO A 435 4.54 -16.92 8.90
CA PRO A 435 3.42 -16.74 7.99
C PRO A 435 2.15 -17.12 8.74
N ALA A 436 1.07 -16.38 8.53
CA ALA A 436 -0.28 -16.76 8.93
C ALA A 436 -0.73 -17.96 8.06
N ILE A 437 -0.08 -19.10 8.22
CA ILE A 437 -0.53 -20.39 7.70
C ILE A 437 -1.09 -21.12 8.92
N PRO A 438 -2.40 -21.42 8.96
CA PRO A 438 -2.93 -22.37 9.93
C PRO A 438 -2.19 -23.69 9.75
N ALA A 439 -1.46 -24.11 10.78
CA ALA A 439 -0.90 -25.45 10.84
C ALA A 439 -2.03 -26.46 11.03
N SER A 440 -2.68 -26.86 9.95
CA SER A 440 -3.55 -28.04 9.92
C SER A 440 -3.69 -28.59 8.50
N LEU A 441 -2.60 -29.10 7.95
CA LEU A 441 -2.64 -30.12 6.89
C LEU A 441 -1.57 -31.15 7.23
N GLY A 442 -1.96 -32.07 8.11
CA GLY A 442 -1.15 -33.18 8.59
C GLY A 442 -2.06 -34.33 8.97
N SER A 443 -2.56 -35.03 7.94
CA SER A 443 -2.83 -36.47 7.87
C SER A 443 -3.35 -36.80 6.48
#